data_AF-A0A1C6KLK2-F1
#
_entry.id   AF-A0A1C6KLK2-F1
#
_cell.length_a   1.000
_cell.length_b   1.000
_cell.length_c   1.000
_cell.angle_alpha   90.00
_cell.angle_beta   90.00
_cell.angle_gamma   90.00
#
_symmetry.space_group_name_H-M   'P 1'
#
loop_
_entity.id
_entity.type
_entity.pdbx_description
1 polymer ?
#
loop_
_entity_poly.entity_id
_entity_poly.type
_entity_poly.pdbx_seq_one_letter_code
_entity_poly.pdbx_strand_id
1 'polypeptide(L)'
;MPEICFYEPWTYQLALPEKFEKILEETKKKRISYEADHCSQYNTRTQGKSAKLHPPTLSAVLKLIAMQEQKEPEAGAAGIQDVENSIRYFCMEYPLDEEVCVMTYNFRNGRFCGIRKKKDPDGGDTTKMPGVLKGGSTGEEYLAMLAFASIVSKSRYYDDEFHACYEELKRALKKGLVQLVLKMSFLCCDNLYQRVTAGTKDAIPFDCNQFFNGKLKDSFLSFIPII
;
A
#
# COMPACT_ATOMS: atom_id res chain seq x y z
N MET A 1 -8.40 -20.70 -1.84
CA MET A 1 -8.56 -19.24 -2.00
C MET A 1 -7.47 -18.79 -2.97
N PRO A 2 -7.77 -18.11 -4.09
CA PRO A 2 -6.71 -17.63 -4.97
C PRO A 2 -5.75 -16.75 -4.16
N GLU A 3 -4.45 -16.98 -4.34
CA GLU A 3 -3.41 -16.21 -3.69
C GLU A 3 -3.51 -14.75 -4.15
N ILE A 4 -3.49 -13.80 -3.21
CA ILE A 4 -3.58 -12.38 -3.56
C ILE A 4 -2.25 -11.98 -4.19
N CYS A 5 -2.29 -11.56 -5.46
CA CYS A 5 -1.11 -11.26 -6.28
C CYS A 5 -0.08 -10.32 -5.61
N PHE A 6 -0.53 -9.42 -4.72
CA PHE A 6 0.33 -8.50 -3.99
C PHE A 6 1.30 -9.18 -3.02
N TYR A 7 0.98 -10.40 -2.57
CA TYR A 7 1.74 -11.12 -1.55
C TYR A 7 2.23 -12.48 -2.04
N GLU A 8 2.41 -12.65 -3.36
CA GLU A 8 3.04 -13.84 -3.92
C GLU A 8 4.49 -14.00 -3.43
N PRO A 9 5.05 -15.22 -3.36
CA PRO A 9 6.37 -15.45 -2.77
C PRO A 9 7.51 -14.61 -3.35
N TRP A 10 7.44 -14.24 -4.63
CA TRP A 10 8.49 -13.44 -5.28
C TRP A 10 8.53 -11.99 -4.80
N THR A 11 7.43 -11.42 -4.31
CA THR A 11 7.40 -10.02 -3.85
C THR A 11 8.21 -9.84 -2.56
N TYR A 12 8.28 -10.89 -1.72
CA TYR A 12 9.12 -10.92 -0.51
C TYR A 12 10.63 -10.99 -0.81
N GLN A 13 11.01 -11.36 -2.03
CA GLN A 13 12.41 -11.46 -2.47
C GLN A 13 12.94 -10.13 -3.04
N LEU A 14 12.07 -9.13 -3.23
CA LEU A 14 12.46 -7.81 -3.71
C LEU A 14 13.37 -7.09 -2.70
N ALA A 15 14.14 -6.12 -3.19
CA ALA A 15 14.94 -5.25 -2.33
C ALA A 15 14.04 -4.42 -1.41
N LEU A 16 14.45 -4.23 -0.16
CA LEU A 16 13.78 -3.26 0.71
C LEU A 16 14.26 -1.84 0.33
N PRO A 17 13.53 -0.79 0.71
CA PRO A 17 14.06 0.57 0.63
C PRO A 17 15.45 0.65 1.28
N GLU A 18 16.42 1.29 0.61
CA GLU A 18 17.85 1.26 0.99
C GLU A 18 18.09 1.60 2.47
N LYS A 19 17.37 2.60 2.99
CA LYS A 19 17.42 2.99 4.41
C LYS A 19 17.11 1.82 5.35
N PHE A 20 16.16 0.96 5.00
CA PHE A 20 15.80 -0.20 5.80
C PHE A 20 16.80 -1.34 5.68
N GLU A 21 17.43 -1.52 4.51
CA GLU A 21 18.52 -2.50 4.38
C GLU A 21 19.69 -2.13 5.31
N LYS A 22 20.10 -0.85 5.31
CA LYS A 22 21.13 -0.32 6.22
C LYS A 22 20.74 -0.50 7.68
N ILE A 23 19.51 -0.13 8.06
CA ILE A 23 19.02 -0.32 9.43
C ILE A 23 19.09 -1.78 9.87
N LEU A 24 18.69 -2.73 9.02
CA LEU A 24 18.73 -4.15 9.36
C LEU A 24 20.16 -4.66 9.53
N GLU A 25 21.08 -4.23 8.66
CA GLU A 25 22.50 -4.55 8.75
C GLU A 25 23.12 -4.02 10.05
N GLU A 26 22.95 -2.73 10.33
CA GLU A 26 23.49 -2.06 11.52
C GLU A 26 22.95 -2.64 12.83
N THR A 27 21.64 -2.96 12.85
CA THR A 27 20.99 -3.53 14.03
C THR A 27 21.13 -5.05 14.15
N LYS A 28 21.72 -5.71 13.14
CA LYS A 28 21.80 -7.17 13.00
C LYS A 28 20.43 -7.85 13.10
N LYS A 29 19.37 -7.16 12.70
CA LYS A 29 17.99 -7.68 12.67
C LYS A 29 17.70 -8.28 11.29
N LYS A 30 16.64 -9.09 11.22
CA LYS A 30 16.21 -9.77 9.99
C LYS A 30 14.95 -9.12 9.43
N ARG A 31 14.63 -9.42 8.17
CA ARG A 31 13.36 -9.03 7.52
C ARG A 31 12.12 -9.73 8.12
N ILE A 32 12.32 -10.67 9.03
CA ILE A 32 11.27 -11.37 9.79
C ILE A 32 11.50 -11.15 11.27
N SER A 33 10.43 -10.85 11.99
CA SER A 33 10.40 -10.79 13.45
C SER A 33 9.46 -11.84 14.01
N TYR A 34 9.87 -12.45 15.12
CA TYR A 34 9.05 -13.37 15.93
C TYR A 34 8.59 -12.71 17.25
N GLU A 35 8.92 -11.43 17.44
CA GLU A 35 8.46 -10.68 18.61
C GLU A 35 6.95 -10.48 18.53
N ALA A 36 6.24 -10.80 19.61
CA ALA A 36 4.79 -10.77 19.63
C ALA A 36 4.23 -9.36 19.38
N ASP A 37 4.93 -8.32 19.85
CA ASP A 37 4.55 -6.92 19.71
C ASP A 37 4.95 -6.30 18.36
N HIS A 38 5.56 -7.09 17.46
CA HIS A 38 5.76 -6.71 16.05
C HIS A 38 4.63 -7.22 15.15
N CYS A 39 3.70 -8.01 15.70
CA CYS A 39 2.59 -8.60 14.96
C CYS A 39 1.29 -7.85 15.30
N SER A 40 0.49 -7.58 14.28
CA SER A 40 -0.80 -6.93 14.39
C SER A 40 -1.80 -7.73 15.24
N GLN A 41 -2.84 -7.05 15.73
CA GLN A 41 -3.98 -7.68 16.40
C GLN A 41 -4.70 -8.71 15.51
N TYR A 42 -4.60 -8.55 14.20
CA TYR A 42 -5.20 -9.44 13.21
C TYR A 42 -4.39 -10.73 12.99
N ASN A 43 -3.15 -10.78 13.44
CA ASN A 43 -2.34 -12.00 13.40
C ASN A 43 -2.69 -12.90 14.59
N THR A 44 -3.69 -13.74 14.40
CA THR A 44 -4.25 -14.63 15.42
C THR A 44 -3.52 -15.96 15.55
N ARG A 45 -2.39 -16.15 14.83
CA ARG A 45 -1.61 -17.39 14.88
C ARG A 45 -1.04 -17.60 16.28
N THR A 46 -1.21 -18.81 16.81
CA THR A 46 -0.70 -19.20 18.14
C THR A 46 0.67 -19.86 18.08
N GLN A 47 1.02 -20.48 16.94
CA GLN A 47 2.34 -21.08 16.69
C GLN A 47 3.01 -20.43 15.49
N GLY A 48 4.32 -20.20 15.57
CA GLY A 48 5.09 -19.56 14.49
C GLY A 48 4.64 -18.13 14.17
N LYS A 49 4.02 -17.44 15.14
CA LYS A 49 3.59 -16.06 15.00
C LYS A 49 4.79 -15.19 14.63
N SER A 50 4.68 -14.49 13.50
CA SER A 50 5.75 -13.67 12.96
C SER A 50 5.18 -12.59 12.04
N ALA A 51 5.92 -11.50 11.95
CA ALA A 51 5.69 -10.40 11.03
C ALA A 51 6.89 -10.29 10.07
N LYS A 52 6.62 -9.92 8.82
CA LYS A 52 7.66 -9.76 7.80
C LYS A 52 7.62 -8.34 7.24
N LEU A 53 8.79 -7.75 7.01
CA LEU A 53 8.89 -6.56 6.19
C LEU A 53 8.64 -6.99 4.74
N HIS A 54 7.45 -6.70 4.24
CA HIS A 54 7.07 -6.95 2.86
C HIS A 54 7.48 -5.74 2.00
N PRO A 55 8.43 -5.88 1.05
CA PRO A 55 9.02 -4.72 0.39
C PRO A 55 8.00 -3.78 -0.29
N PRO A 56 7.05 -4.27 -1.12
CA PRO A 56 6.04 -3.39 -1.71
C PRO A 56 5.15 -2.68 -0.68
N THR A 57 4.77 -3.36 0.41
CA THR A 57 3.95 -2.72 1.47
C THR A 57 4.74 -1.65 2.20
N LEU A 58 6.00 -1.92 2.51
CA LEU A 58 6.86 -0.95 3.19
C LEU A 58 7.10 0.28 2.32
N SER A 59 7.47 0.09 1.05
CA SER A 59 7.62 1.20 0.10
C SER A 59 6.34 2.03 -0.03
N ALA A 60 5.19 1.36 -0.15
CA ALA A 60 3.88 2.01 -0.23
C ALA A 60 3.59 2.89 1.00
N VAL A 61 3.81 2.38 2.21
CA VAL A 61 3.62 3.14 3.46
C VAL A 61 4.56 4.34 3.54
N LEU A 62 5.84 4.15 3.21
CA LEU A 62 6.83 5.24 3.23
C LEU A 62 6.53 6.30 2.19
N LYS A 63 6.10 5.91 0.99
CA LYS A 63 5.75 6.85 -0.08
C LYS A 63 4.49 7.61 0.29
N LEU A 64 3.49 6.97 0.88
CA LEU A 64 2.31 7.64 1.43
C LEU A 64 2.68 8.70 2.48
N ILE A 65 3.61 8.39 3.39
CA ILE A 65 4.15 9.38 4.35
C ILE A 65 4.78 10.55 3.59
N ALA A 66 5.60 10.29 2.57
CA ALA A 66 6.23 11.35 1.77
C ALA A 66 5.18 12.25 1.08
N MET A 67 4.09 11.68 0.53
CA MET A 67 2.98 12.45 -0.06
C MET A 67 2.35 13.41 0.94
N GLN A 68 2.02 12.91 2.13
CA GLN A 68 1.36 13.71 3.17
C GLN A 68 2.23 14.81 3.74
N GLU A 69 3.54 14.59 3.80
CA GLU A 69 4.47 15.59 4.32
C GLU A 69 4.89 16.62 3.26
N GLN A 70 4.49 16.43 2.00
CA GLN A 70 4.87 17.28 0.85
C GLN A 70 6.36 17.62 0.83
N LYS A 71 7.19 16.66 1.27
CA LYS A 71 8.65 16.85 1.38
C LYS A 71 9.37 16.78 0.05
N GLU A 72 8.72 16.18 -0.95
CA GLU A 72 9.26 16.05 -2.30
C GLU A 72 8.37 16.85 -3.27
N PRO A 73 8.96 17.63 -4.20
CA PRO A 73 8.21 18.38 -5.22
C PRO A 73 7.28 17.50 -6.06
N GLU A 74 7.62 16.21 -6.20
CA GLU A 74 6.87 15.22 -6.98
C GLU A 74 6.23 14.14 -6.08
N ALA A 75 5.89 14.46 -4.82
CA ALA A 75 5.42 13.46 -3.86
C ALA A 75 4.10 12.78 -4.24
N GLY A 76 3.39 13.24 -5.27
CA GLY A 76 2.06 12.74 -5.63
C GLY A 76 0.99 13.23 -4.66
N ALA A 77 -0.21 12.67 -4.76
CA ALA A 77 -1.36 13.09 -3.96
C ALA A 77 -2.31 11.93 -3.65
N ALA A 78 -2.97 11.99 -2.50
CA ALA A 78 -4.04 11.06 -2.13
C ALA A 78 -5.24 11.84 -1.62
N GLY A 79 -6.44 11.39 -1.97
CA GLY A 79 -7.69 12.07 -1.63
C GLY A 79 -8.89 11.15 -1.69
N ILE A 80 -10.06 11.69 -1.34
CA ILE A 80 -11.33 10.97 -1.37
C ILE A 80 -12.34 11.72 -2.23
N GLN A 81 -13.19 10.98 -2.92
CA GLN A 81 -14.41 11.51 -3.50
C GLN A 81 -15.60 11.11 -2.61
N ASP A 82 -16.24 12.11 -2.01
CA ASP A 82 -17.45 11.96 -1.20
C ASP A 82 -18.71 12.06 -2.08
N VAL A 83 -19.72 11.24 -1.79
CA VAL A 83 -21.09 11.33 -2.32
C VAL A 83 -22.07 11.05 -1.19
N GLU A 84 -22.99 11.98 -0.93
CA GLU A 84 -24.07 11.83 0.07
C GLU A 84 -23.56 11.36 1.44
N ASN A 85 -22.51 12.01 1.98
CA ASN A 85 -21.86 11.67 3.26
C ASN A 85 -21.22 10.26 3.31
N SER A 86 -20.96 9.64 2.15
CA SER A 86 -20.23 8.38 2.04
C SER A 86 -19.06 8.50 1.07
N ILE A 87 -17.96 7.81 1.34
CA ILE A 87 -16.85 7.73 0.39
C ILE A 87 -17.29 6.87 -0.80
N ARG A 88 -17.15 7.41 -2.02
CA ARG A 88 -17.37 6.66 -3.26
C ARG A 88 -16.07 6.06 -3.78
N TYR A 89 -15.02 6.87 -3.82
CA TYR A 89 -13.69 6.45 -4.24
C TYR A 89 -12.62 7.02 -3.32
N PHE A 90 -11.58 6.24 -3.10
CA PHE A 90 -10.27 6.80 -2.80
C PHE A 90 -9.56 7.07 -4.12
N CYS A 91 -8.83 8.17 -4.19
CA CYS A 91 -8.12 8.64 -5.37
C CYS A 91 -6.65 8.81 -5.03
N MET A 92 -5.76 8.46 -5.94
CA MET A 92 -4.32 8.58 -5.74
C MET A 92 -3.62 8.90 -7.05
N GLU A 93 -2.74 9.89 -6.98
CA GLU A 93 -1.68 10.17 -7.94
C GLU A 93 -0.38 9.62 -7.35
N TYR A 94 0.05 8.46 -7.83
CA TYR A 94 1.21 7.75 -7.35
C TYR A 94 2.42 7.99 -8.27
N PRO A 95 3.48 8.66 -7.81
CA PRO A 95 4.64 8.96 -8.63
C PRO A 95 5.51 7.71 -8.79
N LEU A 96 5.85 7.41 -10.04
CA LEU A 96 6.89 6.47 -10.43
C LEU A 96 8.07 7.27 -11.02
N ASP A 97 9.14 6.60 -11.45
CA ASP A 97 10.36 7.30 -11.91
C ASP A 97 10.05 8.17 -13.15
N GLU A 98 9.62 7.55 -14.25
CA GLU A 98 9.31 8.21 -15.53
C GLU A 98 7.80 8.41 -15.78
N GLU A 99 6.97 7.89 -14.88
CA GLU A 99 5.52 7.85 -15.02
C GLU A 99 4.83 8.36 -13.77
N VAL A 100 3.55 8.69 -13.90
CA VAL A 100 2.63 8.86 -12.80
C VAL A 100 1.45 7.92 -12.99
N CYS A 101 1.07 7.27 -11.91
CA CYS A 101 -0.04 6.36 -11.86
C CYS A 101 -1.23 7.07 -11.20
N VAL A 102 -2.28 7.35 -11.97
CA VAL A 102 -3.50 7.98 -11.46
C VAL A 102 -4.57 6.91 -11.34
N MET A 103 -5.03 6.66 -10.12
CA MET A 103 -5.97 5.58 -9.86
C MET A 103 -7.05 5.95 -8.84
N THR A 104 -8.11 5.17 -8.88
CA THR A 104 -9.20 5.16 -7.93
C THR A 104 -9.39 3.75 -7.38
N TYR A 105 -9.83 3.66 -6.13
CA TYR A 105 -10.28 2.44 -5.48
C TYR A 105 -11.71 2.64 -5.01
N ASN A 106 -12.62 1.82 -5.53
CA ASN A 106 -14.04 1.94 -5.28
C ASN A 106 -14.37 1.39 -3.90
N PHE A 107 -14.88 2.27 -3.04
CA PHE A 107 -15.20 1.97 -1.65
C PHE A 107 -16.24 0.86 -1.49
N ARG A 108 -17.14 0.64 -2.46
CA ARG A 108 -18.21 -0.36 -2.32
C ARG A 108 -17.79 -1.76 -2.72
N ASN A 109 -17.07 -1.90 -3.84
CA ASN A 109 -16.79 -3.20 -4.45
C ASN A 109 -15.31 -3.60 -4.44
N GLY A 110 -14.41 -2.76 -3.94
CA GLY A 110 -13.00 -3.11 -3.81
C GLY A 110 -12.22 -3.18 -5.14
N ARG A 111 -12.76 -2.59 -6.22
CA ARG A 111 -12.11 -2.56 -7.54
C ARG A 111 -11.25 -1.32 -7.71
N PHE A 112 -10.14 -1.50 -8.41
CA PHE A 112 -9.25 -0.44 -8.84
C PHE A 112 -9.57 0.03 -10.27
N CYS A 113 -9.35 1.29 -10.56
CA CYS A 113 -9.43 1.82 -11.92
C CYS A 113 -8.38 2.91 -12.07
N GLY A 114 -7.72 3.03 -13.22
CA GLY A 114 -6.74 4.08 -13.42
C GLY A 114 -6.01 3.98 -14.74
N ILE A 115 -5.03 4.86 -14.87
CA ILE A 115 -4.10 4.94 -15.99
C ILE A 115 -2.68 5.19 -15.48
N ARG A 116 -1.68 4.84 -16.31
CA ARG A 116 -0.33 5.36 -16.20
C ARG A 116 -0.15 6.46 -17.24
N LYS A 117 0.55 7.52 -16.88
CA LYS A 117 0.86 8.64 -17.75
C LYS A 117 2.36 8.91 -17.68
N LYS A 118 3.04 9.04 -18.81
CA LYS A 118 4.44 9.46 -18.84
C LYS A 118 4.59 10.90 -18.36
N LYS A 119 5.68 11.21 -17.64
CA LYS A 119 6.04 12.57 -17.20
C LYS A 119 6.63 13.40 -18.34
N ASP A 120 5.95 13.45 -19.49
CA ASP A 120 6.38 14.22 -20.65
C ASP A 120 5.79 15.65 -20.60
N PRO A 121 6.60 16.71 -20.73
CA PRO A 121 6.14 18.10 -20.76
C PRO A 121 5.15 18.42 -21.90
N ASP A 122 5.17 17.69 -23.02
CA ASP A 122 4.30 17.96 -24.18
C ASP A 122 2.96 17.19 -24.14
N GLY A 123 2.68 16.50 -23.03
CA GLY A 123 1.48 15.68 -22.85
C GLY A 123 1.76 14.21 -23.16
N GLY A 124 2.28 13.51 -22.15
CA GLY A 124 2.68 12.10 -22.32
C GLY A 124 1.52 11.14 -22.59
N ASP A 125 1.82 10.11 -23.40
CA ASP A 125 0.94 8.98 -23.66
C ASP A 125 0.38 8.38 -22.35
N THR A 126 -0.91 8.04 -22.38
CA THR A 126 -1.56 7.31 -21.30
C THR A 126 -1.68 5.83 -21.63
N THR A 127 -1.28 4.97 -20.70
CA THR A 127 -1.43 3.51 -20.82
C THR A 127 -2.35 2.97 -19.72
N LYS A 128 -2.80 1.73 -19.89
CA LYS A 128 -3.62 1.06 -18.88
C LYS A 128 -2.77 0.77 -17.64
N MET A 129 -3.44 0.75 -16.49
CA MET A 129 -2.84 0.23 -15.26
C MET A 129 -2.35 -1.22 -15.44
N PRO A 130 -1.12 -1.54 -15.03
CA PRO A 130 -0.60 -2.89 -15.15
C PRO A 130 -1.22 -3.79 -14.08
N GLY A 131 -1.39 -5.07 -14.40
CA GLY A 131 -1.57 -6.07 -13.34
C GLY A 131 -0.27 -6.28 -12.57
N VAL A 132 -0.35 -7.09 -11.51
CA VAL A 132 0.82 -7.42 -10.67
C VAL A 132 1.43 -8.72 -11.18
N LEU A 133 2.71 -8.66 -11.55
CA LEU A 133 3.43 -9.77 -12.16
C LEU A 133 4.94 -9.63 -11.96
N LYS A 134 5.63 -10.75 -11.82
CA LYS A 134 7.09 -10.77 -11.65
C LYS A 134 7.79 -10.15 -12.88
N GLY A 135 8.64 -9.14 -12.65
CA GLY A 135 9.30 -8.39 -13.72
C GLY A 135 8.47 -7.22 -14.27
N GLY A 136 7.27 -7.00 -13.76
CA GLY A 136 6.42 -5.83 -14.03
C GLY A 136 6.10 -5.07 -12.74
N SER A 137 4.86 -4.59 -12.61
CA SER A 137 4.41 -3.93 -11.37
C SER A 137 4.46 -4.89 -10.18
N THR A 138 4.97 -4.39 -9.06
CA THR A 138 5.04 -5.08 -7.76
C THR A 138 3.74 -4.94 -6.95
N GLY A 139 2.82 -4.11 -7.43
CA GLY A 139 1.57 -3.76 -6.76
C GLY A 139 1.71 -2.76 -5.62
N GLU A 140 2.88 -2.14 -5.46
CA GLU A 140 3.16 -1.08 -4.50
C GLU A 140 2.13 0.05 -4.57
N GLU A 141 1.75 0.48 -5.78
CA GLU A 141 0.79 1.57 -6.00
C GLU A 141 -0.63 1.22 -5.50
N TYR A 142 -1.03 -0.04 -5.62
CA TYR A 142 -2.31 -0.53 -5.09
C TYR A 142 -2.27 -0.64 -3.57
N LEU A 143 -1.15 -1.13 -3.02
CA LEU A 143 -0.96 -1.22 -1.57
C LEU A 143 -0.92 0.15 -0.91
N ALA A 144 -0.38 1.18 -1.58
CA ALA A 144 -0.40 2.56 -1.09
C ALA A 144 -1.83 3.09 -0.96
N MET A 145 -2.69 2.80 -1.95
CA MET A 145 -4.11 3.13 -1.89
C MET A 145 -4.83 2.41 -0.73
N LEU A 146 -4.55 1.13 -0.49
CA LEU A 146 -5.16 0.38 0.62
C LEU A 146 -4.65 0.84 1.99
N ALA A 147 -3.37 1.21 2.09
CA ALA A 147 -2.80 1.86 3.27
C ALA A 147 -3.46 3.22 3.53
N PHE A 148 -3.68 4.02 2.48
CA PHE A 148 -4.39 5.30 2.59
C PHE A 148 -5.84 5.11 3.06
N ALA A 149 -6.55 4.14 2.50
CA ALA A 149 -7.91 3.80 2.93
C ALA A 149 -7.98 3.37 4.41
N SER A 150 -6.86 2.90 4.98
CA SER A 150 -6.73 2.45 6.37
C SER A 150 -6.45 3.57 7.38
N ILE A 151 -6.10 4.77 6.91
CA ILE A 151 -5.83 5.94 7.79
C ILE A 151 -6.88 7.05 7.66
N VAL A 152 -7.78 6.98 6.67
CA VAL A 152 -8.88 7.94 6.52
C VAL A 152 -9.99 7.62 7.52
N SER A 153 -10.17 8.44 8.56
CA SER A 153 -11.14 8.19 9.64
C SER A 153 -12.60 8.03 9.20
N LYS A 154 -13.01 8.63 8.08
CA LYS A 154 -14.36 8.44 7.49
C LYS A 154 -14.54 7.08 6.80
N SER A 155 -13.45 6.35 6.57
CA SER A 155 -13.45 5.05 5.91
C SER A 155 -13.95 3.97 6.86
N ARG A 156 -14.82 3.06 6.38
CA ARG A 156 -15.09 1.81 7.11
C ARG A 156 -13.87 0.89 7.20
N TYR A 157 -12.83 1.16 6.42
CA TYR A 157 -11.55 0.45 6.43
C TYR A 157 -10.53 1.14 7.32
N TYR A 158 -10.89 2.26 7.95
CA TYR A 158 -10.07 2.84 8.98
C TYR A 158 -9.77 1.78 10.06
N ASP A 159 -8.51 1.70 10.47
CA ASP A 159 -8.09 0.81 11.54
C ASP A 159 -7.21 1.57 12.53
N ASP A 160 -7.58 1.51 13.79
CA ASP A 160 -6.90 2.23 14.87
C ASP A 160 -5.46 1.76 15.05
N GLU A 161 -5.20 0.45 14.97
CA GLU A 161 -3.84 -0.09 15.10
C GLU A 161 -2.96 0.37 13.93
N PHE A 162 -3.45 0.22 12.70
CA PHE A 162 -2.72 0.64 11.50
C PHE A 162 -2.42 2.13 11.53
N HIS A 163 -3.42 2.97 11.85
CA HIS A 163 -3.25 4.42 11.90
C HIS A 163 -2.29 4.85 13.00
N ALA A 164 -2.40 4.27 14.20
CA ALA A 164 -1.46 4.55 15.29
C ALA A 164 -0.03 4.14 14.93
N CYS A 165 0.16 2.97 14.33
CA CYS A 165 1.47 2.50 13.87
C CYS A 165 2.03 3.39 12.75
N TYR A 166 1.17 3.85 11.83
CA TYR A 166 1.54 4.72 10.73
C TYR A 166 2.04 6.10 11.22
N GLU A 167 1.30 6.75 12.12
CA GLU A 167 1.70 8.04 12.69
C GLU A 167 2.95 7.89 13.57
N GLU A 168 3.07 6.79 14.31
CA GLU A 168 4.24 6.53 15.13
C GLU A 168 5.48 6.23 14.27
N LEU A 169 5.33 5.53 13.14
CA LEU A 169 6.39 5.32 12.15
C LEU A 169 6.87 6.67 11.60
N LYS A 170 5.93 7.53 11.18
CA LYS A 170 6.22 8.88 10.69
C LYS A 170 7.00 9.71 11.72
N ARG A 171 6.59 9.68 12.99
CA ARG A 171 7.29 10.33 14.10
C ARG A 171 8.69 9.74 14.31
N ALA A 172 8.81 8.41 14.33
CA ALA A 172 10.06 7.70 14.54
C ALA A 172 11.08 7.97 13.43
N LEU A 173 10.63 8.03 12.17
CA LEU A 173 11.46 8.36 11.00
C LEU A 173 12.06 9.76 11.11
N LYS A 174 11.28 10.76 11.55
CA LYS A 174 11.77 12.13 11.78
C LYS A 174 12.81 12.21 12.89
N LYS A 175 12.62 11.43 13.96
CA LYS A 175 13.47 11.45 15.15
C LYS A 175 14.67 10.48 15.06
N GLY A 176 14.78 9.69 14.00
CA GLY A 176 15.84 8.68 13.86
C GLY A 176 15.74 7.54 14.89
N LEU A 177 14.54 7.22 15.38
CA LEU A 177 14.34 6.19 16.42
C LEU A 177 14.33 4.79 15.79
N VAL A 178 15.52 4.27 15.46
CA VAL A 178 15.71 3.05 14.65
C VAL A 178 14.88 1.84 15.13
N GLN A 179 14.90 1.52 16.41
CA GLN A 179 14.13 0.36 16.93
C GLN A 179 12.63 0.52 16.73
N LEU A 180 12.13 1.75 16.90
CA LEU A 180 10.72 2.06 16.73
C LEU A 180 10.32 2.09 15.25
N VAL A 181 11.19 2.59 14.37
CA VAL A 181 11.01 2.51 12.91
C VAL A 181 10.82 1.06 12.48
N LEU A 182 11.66 0.14 12.95
CA LEU A 182 11.52 -1.28 12.63
C LEU A 182 10.21 -1.86 13.16
N LYS A 183 9.92 -1.66 14.45
CA LYS A 183 8.69 -2.19 15.08
C LYS A 183 7.43 -1.72 14.34
N MET A 184 7.29 -0.42 14.12
CA MET A 184 6.10 0.13 13.45
C MET A 184 6.01 -0.33 11.98
N SER A 185 7.14 -0.51 11.30
CA SER A 185 7.16 -1.04 9.93
C SER A 185 6.71 -2.50 9.85
N PHE A 186 7.08 -3.33 10.81
CA PHE A 186 6.57 -4.70 10.93
C PHE A 186 5.05 -4.69 11.16
N LEU A 187 4.57 -3.86 12.08
CA LEU A 187 3.14 -3.75 12.39
C LEU A 187 2.32 -3.29 11.18
N CYS A 188 2.76 -2.24 10.46
CA CYS A 188 2.08 -1.80 9.24
C CYS A 188 2.06 -2.89 8.16
N CYS A 189 3.18 -3.61 7.95
CA CYS A 189 3.24 -4.68 6.95
C CYS A 189 2.34 -5.86 7.32
N ASP A 190 2.39 -6.32 8.57
CA ASP A 190 1.59 -7.45 9.04
C ASP A 190 0.10 -7.08 9.08
N ASN A 191 -0.28 -5.93 9.63
CA ASN A 191 -1.67 -5.48 9.69
C ASN A 191 -2.30 -5.42 8.29
N LEU A 192 -1.66 -4.77 7.33
CA LEU A 192 -2.18 -4.68 5.97
C LEU A 192 -2.23 -6.06 5.30
N TYR A 193 -1.21 -6.90 5.48
CA TYR A 193 -1.21 -8.27 4.98
C TYR A 193 -2.39 -9.07 5.54
N GLN A 194 -2.57 -9.10 6.86
CA GLN A 194 -3.65 -9.86 7.49
C GLN A 194 -5.00 -9.35 7.00
N ARG A 195 -5.23 -8.04 6.91
CA ARG A 195 -6.54 -7.49 6.51
C ARG A 195 -6.83 -7.58 5.02
N VAL A 196 -5.82 -7.54 4.16
CA VAL A 196 -6.02 -7.75 2.72
C VAL A 196 -6.21 -9.23 2.40
N THR A 197 -5.56 -10.12 3.17
CA THR A 197 -5.62 -11.57 2.94
C THR A 197 -6.64 -12.33 3.77
N ALA A 198 -7.22 -11.72 4.82
CA ALA A 198 -8.27 -12.34 5.60
C ALA A 198 -9.60 -12.38 4.84
N GLY A 199 -10.34 -13.47 5.00
CA GLY A 199 -11.73 -13.59 4.57
C GLY A 199 -12.74 -13.12 5.63
N THR A 200 -12.33 -12.27 6.56
CA THR A 200 -13.12 -11.86 7.74
C THR A 200 -13.89 -10.56 7.51
N LYS A 201 -14.68 -10.13 8.51
CA LYS A 201 -15.43 -8.86 8.47
C LYS A 201 -14.53 -7.62 8.45
N ASP A 202 -13.33 -7.73 8.99
CA ASP A 202 -12.35 -6.64 9.09
C ASP A 202 -11.43 -6.56 7.86
N ALA A 203 -11.70 -7.41 6.87
CA ALA A 203 -10.94 -7.46 5.64
C ALA A 203 -11.17 -6.22 4.78
N ILE A 204 -10.11 -5.75 4.14
CA ILE A 204 -10.22 -4.69 3.13
C ILE A 204 -10.69 -5.35 1.83
N PRO A 205 -11.86 -4.97 1.28
CA PRO A 205 -12.41 -5.61 0.09
C PRO A 205 -11.44 -5.52 -1.08
N PHE A 206 -11.17 -6.66 -1.68
CA PHE A 206 -10.25 -6.77 -2.80
C PHE A 206 -10.84 -7.73 -3.84
N ASP A 207 -11.16 -7.20 -5.02
CA ASP A 207 -11.63 -8.03 -6.12
C ASP A 207 -10.45 -8.77 -6.77
N CYS A 208 -10.12 -9.95 -6.23
CA CYS A 208 -9.02 -10.76 -6.72
C CYS A 208 -9.19 -11.20 -8.18
N ASN A 209 -10.43 -11.25 -8.71
CA ASN A 209 -10.68 -11.56 -10.12
C ASN A 209 -10.20 -10.44 -11.04
N GLN A 210 -10.04 -9.23 -10.51
CA GLN A 210 -9.53 -8.10 -11.27
C GLN A 210 -8.06 -8.31 -11.68
N PHE A 211 -7.26 -9.06 -10.91
CA PHE A 211 -5.83 -9.25 -11.15
C PHE A 211 -5.49 -10.62 -11.74
N PHE A 212 -6.47 -11.29 -12.33
CA PHE A 212 -6.32 -12.66 -12.82
C PHE A 212 -5.25 -12.77 -13.93
N ASN A 213 -4.36 -13.76 -13.82
CA ASN A 213 -3.23 -14.01 -14.73
C ASN A 213 -2.30 -12.79 -14.92
N GLY A 214 -2.07 -12.01 -13.87
CA GLY A 214 -1.17 -10.86 -13.90
C GLY A 214 -1.66 -9.70 -14.76
N LYS A 215 -2.95 -9.70 -15.14
CA LYS A 215 -3.58 -8.61 -15.90
C LYS A 215 -4.65 -7.95 -15.05
N LEU A 216 -4.77 -6.63 -15.17
CA LEU A 216 -5.89 -5.89 -14.61
C LEU A 216 -7.08 -5.95 -15.58
N LYS A 217 -8.13 -6.69 -15.24
CA LYS A 217 -9.37 -6.79 -16.04
C LYS A 217 -10.19 -5.50 -15.92
N ASP A 218 -10.61 -5.00 -17.10
CA ASP A 218 -11.47 -3.84 -17.36
C ASP A 218 -11.47 -2.76 -16.26
N SER A 219 -10.55 -1.81 -16.41
CA SER A 219 -10.54 -0.53 -15.71
C SER A 219 -11.48 0.50 -16.36
N PHE A 220 -11.81 0.38 -17.64
CA PHE A 220 -12.56 1.42 -18.35
C PHE A 220 -14.08 1.22 -18.24
N LEU A 221 -14.68 1.81 -17.21
CA LEU A 221 -15.87 2.63 -17.46
C LEU A 221 -15.32 4.03 -17.68
N SER A 222 -15.64 4.62 -18.83
CA SER A 222 -15.23 5.97 -19.25
C SER A 222 -15.14 6.92 -18.05
N PHE A 223 -13.92 7.34 -17.70
CA PHE A 223 -13.71 8.53 -16.89
C PHE A 223 -14.38 9.67 -17.65
N ILE A 224 -15.59 10.06 -17.23
CA ILE A 224 -16.16 11.34 -17.62
C ILE A 224 -15.25 12.37 -16.92
N PRO A 225 -14.57 13.25 -17.67
CA PRO A 225 -13.73 14.26 -17.06
C PRO A 225 -14.61 15.13 -16.18
N ILE A 226 -14.27 15.21 -14.89
CA ILE A 226 -14.83 16.23 -14.00
C ILE A 226 -14.11 17.52 -14.39
N ILE A 227 -14.76 18.33 -15.21
CA ILE A 227 -14.41 19.72 -15.49
C ILE A 227 -15.20 20.59 -14.52
#